data_AF-A0A6N9CD90-F1
#
_entry.id   AF-A0A6N9CD90-F1
#
_cell.length_a   1.000
_cell.length_b   1.000
_cell.length_c   1.000
_cell.angle_alpha   90.00
_cell.angle_beta   90.00
_cell.angle_gamma   90.00
#
_symmetry.space_group_name_H-M   'P 1'
#
loop_
_entity.id
_entity.type
_entity.pdbx_description
1 polymer ?
#
loop_
_entity_poly.entity_id
_entity_poly.type
_entity_poly.pdbx_seq_one_letter_code
_entity_poly.pdbx_strand_id
1 'polypeptide(L)'
;MVGNADLRSLPRDCTPPQNTDRSKMYLSKIVHGFKSSVTRMIRKQWNHHRFGWQRSFYDHVIRNDEDLHRVRTYIQNNPLSWELDEDNRTNWKMGNADLRSLRRTR
;
A
#
# COMPACT_ATOMS: atom_id res chain seq x y z
N MET A 1 22.38 45.74 -15.84
CA MET A 1 23.01 44.41 -16.01
C MET A 1 24.19 44.31 -15.06
N VAL A 2 24.03 43.73 -13.87
CA VAL A 2 25.13 43.12 -13.09
C VAL A 2 24.50 42.07 -12.17
N GLY A 3 25.08 40.87 -12.10
CA GLY A 3 24.72 39.91 -11.07
C GLY A 3 25.00 38.45 -11.42
N ASN A 4 26.24 38.11 -11.79
CA ASN A 4 26.72 36.74 -11.68
C ASN A 4 26.86 36.43 -10.18
N ALA A 5 25.82 35.87 -9.57
CA ALA A 5 25.90 35.34 -8.21
C ALA A 5 26.70 34.03 -8.25
N ASP A 6 27.95 34.11 -7.82
CA ASP A 6 28.86 32.99 -7.60
C ASP A 6 28.22 31.98 -6.64
N LEU A 7 27.88 30.79 -7.14
CA LEU A 7 27.22 29.70 -6.40
C LEU A 7 28.08 29.08 -5.28
N ARG A 8 29.25 29.67 -4.96
CA ARG A 8 30.20 29.15 -3.98
C ARG A 8 30.13 29.80 -2.59
N SER A 9 29.23 30.77 -2.37
CA SER A 9 29.09 31.46 -1.08
C SER A 9 27.86 31.05 -0.24
N LEU A 10 27.15 29.96 -0.59
CA LEU A 10 26.10 29.45 0.29
C LEU A 10 26.76 28.71 1.46
N PRO A 11 26.39 29.02 2.72
CA PRO A 11 26.93 28.30 3.86
C PRO A 11 26.59 26.81 3.68
N ARG A 12 27.63 25.98 3.71
CA ARG A 12 27.48 24.52 3.86
C ARG A 12 27.08 24.24 5.30
N ASP A 13 25.92 24.72 5.70
CA ASP A 13 25.27 24.22 6.90
C ASP A 13 24.66 22.86 6.52
N CYS A 14 25.54 21.88 6.35
CA CYS A 14 25.23 20.47 6.41
C CYS A 14 24.90 20.11 7.87
N THR A 15 23.91 20.79 8.46
CA THR A 15 23.23 20.23 9.61
C THR A 15 22.26 19.18 9.06
N PRO A 16 22.44 17.89 9.39
CA PRO A 16 21.40 16.90 9.13
C PRO A 16 20.12 17.45 9.78
N PRO A 17 18.94 17.33 9.13
CA PRO A 17 17.70 17.80 9.72
C PRO A 17 17.58 17.23 11.13
N GLN A 18 17.68 18.12 12.12
CA GLN A 18 17.79 17.76 13.52
C GLN A 18 16.49 17.07 13.93
N ASN A 19 16.65 15.82 14.38
CA ASN A 19 15.66 15.04 15.09
C ASN A 19 14.28 14.96 14.40
N THR A 20 14.15 14.06 13.42
CA THR A 20 12.83 13.52 13.11
C THR A 20 12.37 12.75 14.35
N ASP A 21 11.53 13.40 15.16
CA ASP A 21 10.89 12.83 16.32
C ASP A 21 10.23 11.49 15.96
N ARG A 22 10.98 10.40 16.12
CA ARG A 22 10.55 9.04 15.75
C ARG A 22 9.38 8.60 16.63
N SER A 23 9.10 9.31 17.74
CA SER A 23 7.94 9.07 18.60
C SER A 23 6.60 9.30 17.89
N LYS A 24 6.60 9.99 16.74
CA LYS A 24 5.40 10.22 15.90
C LYS A 24 5.31 9.31 14.67
N MET A 25 6.13 8.26 14.59
CA MET A 25 6.05 7.26 13.52
C MET A 25 4.98 6.22 13.84
N TYR A 26 3.71 6.62 13.71
CA TYR A 26 2.58 5.70 13.74
C TYR A 26 2.65 4.71 12.56
N LEU A 27 2.22 3.47 12.79
CA LEU A 27 2.12 2.44 11.75
C LEU A 27 1.42 2.96 10.49
N SER A 28 0.31 3.68 10.67
CA SER A 28 -0.44 4.30 9.59
C SER A 28 0.38 5.28 8.75
N LYS A 29 1.30 6.04 9.37
CA LYS A 29 2.17 6.99 8.66
C LYS A 29 3.22 6.27 7.83
N ILE A 30 3.77 5.17 8.35
CA ILE A 30 4.72 4.32 7.62
C ILE A 30 4.04 3.68 6.41
N VAL A 31 2.86 3.05 6.62
CA VAL A 31 2.09 2.42 5.55
C VAL A 31 1.67 3.45 4.50
N HIS A 32 1.26 4.65 4.91
CA HIS A 32 0.93 5.73 4.00
C HIS A 32 2.13 6.11 3.11
N GLY A 33 3.29 6.37 3.73
CA GLY A 33 4.52 6.69 3.00
C GLY A 33 4.91 5.58 2.02
N PHE A 34 4.87 4.32 2.46
CA PHE A 34 5.12 3.15 1.61
C PHE A 34 4.18 3.09 0.40
N LYS A 35 2.86 3.11 0.63
CA LYS A 35 1.85 3.06 -0.44
C LYS A 35 2.03 4.20 -1.44
N SER A 36 2.31 5.42 -0.96
CA SER A 36 2.54 6.59 -1.82
C SER A 36 3.79 6.45 -2.70
N SER A 37 4.89 5.96 -2.13
CA SER A 37 6.18 5.85 -2.82
C SER A 37 6.09 4.80 -3.93
N VAL A 38 5.52 3.64 -3.62
CA VAL A 38 5.31 2.55 -4.58
C VAL A 38 4.32 2.99 -5.68
N THR A 39 3.22 3.66 -5.35
CA THR A 39 2.30 4.19 -6.38
C THR A 39 2.99 5.17 -7.33
N ARG A 40 3.85 6.07 -6.82
CA ARG A 40 4.61 7.00 -7.65
C ARG A 40 5.57 6.26 -8.57
N MET A 41 6.26 5.25 -8.05
CA MET A 41 7.20 4.42 -8.82
C MET A 41 6.49 3.65 -9.95
N ILE A 42 5.39 2.95 -9.64
CA ILE A 42 4.58 2.19 -10.61
C ILE A 42 4.06 3.12 -11.72
N ARG A 43 3.49 4.28 -11.36
CA ARG A 43 2.94 5.23 -12.34
C ARG A 43 4.02 5.81 -13.25
N LYS A 44 5.23 6.02 -12.72
CA LYS A 44 6.39 6.49 -13.49
C LYS A 44 6.89 5.42 -14.46
N GLN A 45 6.97 4.15 -14.02
CA GLN A 45 7.53 3.06 -14.81
C GLN A 45 6.56 2.53 -15.87
N TRP A 46 5.26 2.48 -15.57
CA TRP A 46 4.25 1.84 -16.42
C TRP A 46 3.19 2.80 -16.94
N ASN A 47 3.60 4.03 -17.28
CA ASN A 47 2.86 5.03 -18.06
C ASN A 47 1.33 5.03 -17.82
N HIS A 48 0.90 5.46 -16.63
CA HIS A 48 -0.51 5.54 -16.24
C HIS A 48 -1.27 4.21 -16.10
N HIS A 49 -0.58 3.12 -15.75
CA HIS A 49 -1.23 1.89 -15.32
C HIS A 49 -2.32 2.16 -14.26
N ARG A 50 -3.51 1.56 -14.44
CA ARG A 50 -4.66 1.69 -13.53
C ARG A 50 -4.46 0.88 -12.25
N PHE A 51 -3.41 1.22 -11.50
CA PHE A 51 -3.12 0.67 -10.19
C PHE A 51 -3.74 1.50 -9.09
N GLY A 52 -4.38 0.82 -8.15
CA GLY A 52 -4.88 1.39 -6.91
C GLY A 52 -4.81 0.36 -5.80
N TRP A 53 -4.44 0.82 -4.60
CA TRP A 53 -4.47 0.00 -3.40
C TRP A 53 -5.92 -0.29 -2.97
N GLN A 54 -6.14 -1.41 -2.29
CA GLN A 54 -7.34 -1.59 -1.45
C GLN A 54 -7.39 -0.47 -0.40
N ARG A 55 -8.61 -0.03 -0.06
CA ARG A 55 -8.83 0.98 0.98
C ARG A 55 -8.41 0.41 2.34
N SER A 56 -7.80 1.24 3.18
CA SER A 56 -7.24 0.84 4.49
C SER A 56 -6.12 -0.21 4.39
N PHE A 57 -5.68 -0.73 5.53
CA PHE A 57 -4.79 -1.88 5.67
C PHE A 57 -5.21 -2.68 6.90
N TYR A 58 -4.84 -3.97 6.92
CA TYR A 58 -5.04 -4.83 8.08
C TYR A 58 -3.82 -4.75 8.99
N ASP A 59 -4.06 -4.60 10.29
CA ASP A 59 -3.04 -4.68 11.33
C ASP A 59 -3.50 -5.59 12.46
N HIS A 60 -2.57 -6.38 13.00
CA HIS A 60 -2.80 -7.29 14.11
C HIS A 60 -1.53 -7.46 14.93
N VAL A 61 -1.65 -7.34 16.25
CA VAL A 61 -0.51 -7.46 17.18
C VAL A 61 -0.39 -8.91 17.63
N ILE A 62 0.72 -9.56 17.23
CA ILE A 62 1.03 -10.93 17.62
C ILE A 62 1.50 -10.97 19.08
N ARG A 63 0.80 -11.73 19.92
CA ARG A 63 1.06 -11.78 21.38
C ARG A 63 1.56 -13.13 21.90
N ASN A 64 1.53 -14.17 21.07
CA ASN A 64 1.98 -15.51 21.44
C ASN A 64 2.44 -16.30 20.19
N ASP A 65 3.09 -17.43 20.42
CA ASP A 65 3.67 -18.26 19.36
C ASP A 65 2.63 -18.96 18.49
N GLU A 66 1.47 -19.31 19.05
CA GLU A 66 0.37 -19.92 18.29
C GLU A 66 -0.14 -18.93 17.23
N ASP A 67 -0.33 -17.68 17.61
CA ASP A 67 -0.76 -16.61 16.73
C ASP A 67 0.27 -16.31 15.65
N LEU A 68 1.56 -16.31 16.02
CA LEU A 68 2.66 -16.21 15.07
C LEU A 68 2.64 -17.35 14.04
N HIS A 69 2.39 -18.59 14.50
CA HIS A 69 2.31 -19.75 13.62
C HIS A 69 1.13 -19.64 12.65
N ARG A 70 -0.05 -19.24 13.14
CA ARG A 70 -1.24 -19.02 12.29
C ARG A 70 -0.99 -17.98 11.21
N VAL A 71 -0.43 -16.81 11.55
CA VAL A 71 -0.14 -15.74 10.57
C VAL A 71 0.86 -16.22 9.52
N ARG A 72 1.91 -16.97 9.92
CA ARG A 72 2.90 -17.52 8.97
C ARG A 72 2.25 -18.52 8.02
N THR A 73 1.47 -19.45 8.54
CA THR A 73 0.74 -20.44 7.74
C THR A 73 -0.22 -19.76 6.77
N TYR A 74 -0.94 -18.72 7.22
CA TYR A 74 -1.80 -17.92 6.35
C TYR A 74 -1.01 -17.27 5.20
N ILE A 75 0.11 -16.59 5.48
CA ILE A 75 0.92 -15.93 4.44
C ILE A 75 1.43 -16.94 3.40
N GLN A 76 1.83 -18.13 3.83
CA GLN A 76 2.31 -19.19 2.94
C GLN A 76 1.19 -19.78 2.08
N ASN A 77 0.01 -19.98 2.66
CA ASN A 77 -1.10 -20.65 1.99
C ASN A 77 -1.96 -19.70 1.15
N ASN A 78 -2.00 -18.40 1.46
CA ASN A 78 -2.85 -17.43 0.77
C ASN A 78 -2.70 -17.42 -0.77
N PRO A 79 -1.47 -17.47 -1.34
CA PRO A 79 -1.32 -17.57 -2.79
C PRO A 79 -1.97 -18.81 -3.41
N LEU A 80 -1.99 -19.93 -2.68
CA LEU A 80 -2.60 -21.19 -3.14
C LEU A 80 -4.14 -21.13 -3.08
N SER A 81 -4.68 -20.32 -2.16
CA SER A 81 -6.13 -20.20 -1.95
C SER A 81 -6.75 -19.00 -2.67
N TRP A 82 -5.97 -18.16 -3.35
CA TRP A 82 -6.44 -16.91 -3.96
C TRP A 82 -7.56 -17.10 -5.00
N GLU A 83 -7.52 -18.18 -5.78
CA GLU A 83 -8.55 -18.46 -6.79
C GLU A 83 -9.93 -18.71 -6.18
N LEU A 84 -9.98 -19.20 -4.94
CA LEU A 84 -11.20 -19.50 -4.20
C LEU A 84 -11.64 -18.35 -3.29
N ASP A 85 -10.85 -17.29 -3.19
CA ASP A 85 -11.08 -16.17 -2.28
C ASP A 85 -12.28 -15.31 -2.74
N GLU A 86 -13.13 -14.89 -1.79
CA GLU A 86 -14.32 -14.09 -2.09
C GLU A 86 -13.98 -12.68 -2.59
N ASP A 87 -12.86 -12.11 -2.15
CA ASP A 87 -12.35 -10.80 -2.59
C ASP A 87 -11.67 -10.88 -3.96
N ASN A 88 -11.52 -12.09 -4.52
CA ASN A 88 -11.09 -12.25 -5.89
C ASN A 88 -12.18 -11.73 -6.83
N ARG A 89 -11.84 -10.69 -7.62
CA ARG A 89 -12.81 -10.00 -8.50
C ARG A 89 -13.46 -10.91 -9.53
N THR A 90 -12.83 -12.03 -9.87
CA THR A 90 -13.42 -13.06 -10.75
C THR A 90 -14.60 -13.76 -10.08
N ASN A 91 -14.52 -14.02 -8.77
CA ASN A 91 -15.56 -14.71 -8.00
C ASN A 91 -16.76 -13.79 -7.73
N TRP A 92 -16.51 -12.49 -7.48
CA TRP A 92 -17.57 -11.48 -7.37
C TRP A 92 -18.45 -11.37 -8.63
N LYS A 93 -17.86 -11.56 -9.82
CA LYS A 93 -18.58 -11.47 -11.10
C LYS A 93 -19.54 -12.65 -11.31
N MET A 94 -19.19 -13.84 -10.79
CA MET A 94 -20.02 -15.04 -10.92
C MET A 94 -21.26 -15.00 -10.02
N GLY A 95 -21.13 -14.61 -8.74
CA GLY A 95 -22.28 -14.53 -7.82
C GLY A 95 -23.31 -13.44 -8.16
N ASN A 96 -22.88 -12.36 -8.81
CA ASN A 96 -23.77 -11.23 -9.18
C ASN A 96 -24.39 -11.34 -10.58
N ALA A 97 -23.84 -12.17 -11.46
CA ALA A 97 -24.46 -12.45 -12.76
C ALA A 97 -25.73 -13.30 -12.59
N ASP A 98 -25.73 -14.21 -11.61
CA ASP A 98 -26.84 -15.13 -11.35
C ASP A 98 -28.05 -14.42 -10.69
N LEU A 99 -27.80 -13.47 -9.78
CA LEU A 99 -28.87 -12.71 -9.09
C LEU A 99 -29.57 -11.67 -9.99
N ARG A 100 -29.01 -11.34 -11.16
CA ARG A 100 -29.64 -10.44 -12.14
C ARG A 100 -30.50 -11.18 -13.17
N SER A 101 -30.31 -12.48 -13.36
CA SER A 101 -31.15 -13.31 -14.24
C SER A 101 -32.50 -13.66 -13.57
N LEU A 102 -32.51 -13.80 -12.24
CA LEU A 102 -33.70 -14.19 -11.46
C LEU A 102 -34.67 -13.04 -11.10
N ARG A 103 -34.34 -11.78 -11.44
CA ARG A 103 -35.16 -10.59 -11.14
C ARG A 103 -35.82 -9.95 -12.37
N ARG A 104 -35.82 -10.64 -13.52
CA ARG A 104 -36.44 -10.16 -14.76
C ARG A 104 -37.52 -11.10 -15.30
N THR A 105 -38.20 -11.81 -14.40
CA THR A 105 -39.43 -12.56 -14.66
C THR A 105 -40.43 -12.25 -13.54
N ARG A 106 -41.15 -11.17 -13.73
CA ARG A 106 -42.51 -10.96 -13.24
C ARG A 106 -43.28 -10.22 -14.32
#